data_AF-A0A9N9B7L0-F1
#
_entry.id   AF-A0A9N9B7L0-F1
#
_cell.length_a   1.000
_cell.length_b   1.000
_cell.length_c   1.000
_cell.angle_alpha   90.00
_cell.angle_beta   90.00
_cell.angle_gamma   90.00
#
_symmetry.space_group_name_H-M   'P 1'
#
loop_
_entity.id
_entity.type
_entity.pdbx_description
1 polymer ?
#
loop_
_entity_poly.entity_id
_entity_poly.type
_entity_poly.pdbx_seq_one_letter_code
_entity_poly.pdbx_strand_id
1 'polypeptide(L)'
;VQYNMFHRDRVELEYVHLFNRYKLGTAIWSPLASGILTGKHNEKIAEDSRLALKENAPIAKKVGGTPAQLALAWCMKQPHIDTVITGVSKPEQMEENLRAMELVSKLTPEILQEIEEVLDNQPTPIFNFRDS
;
A
#
# COMPACT_ATOMS: atom_id res chain seq x y z
N VAL A 1 9.30 -1.62 -8.87
CA VAL A 1 8.46 -0.51 -9.40
C VAL A 1 7.92 0.33 -8.25
N GLN A 2 7.56 1.60 -8.46
CA GLN A 2 6.94 2.39 -7.39
C GLN A 2 5.57 1.79 -7.09
N TYR A 3 5.27 1.58 -5.82
CA TYR A 3 3.94 1.13 -5.43
C TYR A 3 3.66 1.44 -3.97
N ASN A 4 2.47 1.98 -3.70
CA ASN A 4 1.93 2.23 -2.37
C ASN A 4 0.44 2.57 -2.50
N MET A 5 -0.22 2.80 -1.37
CA MET A 5 -1.64 3.15 -1.29
C MET A 5 -2.06 4.36 -2.15
N PHE A 6 -1.14 5.23 -2.58
CA PHE A 6 -1.43 6.40 -3.43
C PHE A 6 -0.86 6.30 -4.86
N HIS A 7 -0.13 5.22 -5.17
CA HIS A 7 0.48 5.04 -6.49
C HIS A 7 0.33 3.58 -6.92
N ARG A 8 -0.74 3.31 -7.69
CA ARG A 8 -1.26 1.96 -7.95
C ARG A 8 -1.27 1.58 -9.43
N ASP A 9 -1.55 2.54 -10.30
CA ASP A 9 -1.85 2.35 -11.73
C ASP A 9 -0.89 1.42 -12.48
N ARG A 10 0.43 1.64 -12.34
CA ARG A 10 1.41 0.85 -13.09
C ARG A 10 1.38 -0.64 -12.73
N VAL A 11 1.25 -0.95 -11.44
CA VAL A 11 1.28 -2.34 -10.96
C VAL A 11 -0.06 -3.02 -11.23
N GLU A 12 -1.15 -2.33 -10.92
CA GLU A 12 -2.50 -2.89 -10.96
C GLU A 12 -3.13 -2.87 -12.36
N LEU A 13 -2.68 -2.00 -13.28
CA LEU A 13 -3.17 -1.93 -14.66
C LEU A 13 -2.12 -2.30 -15.69
N GLU A 14 -0.99 -1.59 -15.73
CA GLU A 14 -0.05 -1.73 -16.85
C GLU A 14 0.70 -3.07 -16.81
N TYR A 15 1.14 -3.48 -15.63
CA TYR A 15 2.01 -4.66 -15.46
C TYR A 15 1.27 -5.92 -15.05
N VAL A 16 0.01 -5.83 -14.61
CA VAL A 16 -0.78 -6.98 -14.15
C VAL A 16 -0.85 -8.10 -15.18
N HIS A 17 -0.97 -7.76 -16.48
CA HIS A 17 -0.98 -8.75 -17.56
C HIS A 17 0.38 -9.44 -17.74
N LEU A 18 1.48 -8.70 -17.57
CA LEU A 18 2.83 -9.27 -17.63
C LEU A 18 3.09 -10.20 -16.44
N PHE A 19 2.70 -9.78 -15.24
CA PHE A 19 2.84 -10.60 -14.04
C PHE A 19 2.03 -11.89 -14.15
N ASN A 20 0.78 -11.81 -14.61
CA ASN A 20 -0.09 -12.97 -14.78
C ASN A 20 0.38 -13.94 -15.88
N ARG A 21 0.85 -13.41 -17.02
CA ARG A 21 1.29 -14.21 -18.17
C ARG A 21 2.62 -14.91 -17.92
N TYR A 22 3.59 -14.19 -17.35
CA TYR A 22 4.95 -14.70 -17.17
C TYR A 22 5.23 -15.20 -15.74
N LYS A 23 4.22 -15.17 -14.86
CA LYS A 23 4.34 -15.57 -13.44
C LYS A 23 5.47 -14.84 -12.74
N LEU A 24 5.59 -13.55 -13.04
CA LEU A 24 6.62 -12.69 -12.47
C LEU A 24 6.14 -12.11 -11.15
N GLY A 25 7.05 -12.17 -10.20
CA GLY A 25 6.99 -11.38 -8.99
C GLY A 25 7.61 -10.00 -9.15
N THR A 26 7.21 -9.03 -8.34
CA THR A 26 7.77 -7.67 -8.34
C THR A 26 8.33 -7.26 -6.98
N ALA A 27 9.48 -6.57 -7.04
CA ALA A 27 10.00 -5.78 -5.94
C ALA A 27 9.47 -4.34 -6.05
N ILE A 28 8.85 -3.84 -4.98
CA ILE A 28 8.34 -2.47 -4.93
C ILE A 28 9.26 -1.55 -4.14
N TRP A 29 9.21 -0.25 -4.45
CA TRP A 29 9.90 0.80 -3.70
C TRP A 29 8.94 1.93 -3.32
N SER A 30 9.33 2.72 -2.31
CA SER A 30 8.51 3.76 -1.67
C SER A 30 7.13 3.29 -1.15
N PRO A 31 7.06 2.19 -0.37
CA PRO A 31 5.80 1.69 0.18
C PRO A 31 5.15 2.68 1.17
N LEU A 32 5.94 3.56 1.79
CA LEU A 32 5.46 4.58 2.73
C LEU A 32 5.25 5.97 2.08
N ALA A 33 5.31 6.06 0.74
CA ALA A 33 5.21 7.32 0.00
C ALA A 33 6.15 8.41 0.58
N SER A 34 7.44 8.10 0.71
CA SER A 34 8.45 8.99 1.31
C SER A 34 8.10 9.47 2.74
N GLY A 35 7.43 8.63 3.52
CA GLY A 35 7.07 8.90 4.91
C GLY A 35 5.70 9.57 5.09
N ILE A 36 5.01 9.92 3.99
CA ILE A 36 3.66 10.49 4.03
C ILE A 36 2.69 9.55 4.78
N LEU A 37 2.73 8.26 4.46
CA LEU A 37 1.85 7.24 5.06
C LEU A 37 2.10 6.98 6.56
N THR A 38 3.12 7.61 7.15
CA THR A 38 3.38 7.55 8.60
C THR A 38 2.60 8.61 9.39
N GLY A 39 1.98 9.59 8.70
CA GLY A 39 1.30 10.72 9.33
C GLY A 39 2.24 11.79 9.93
N LYS A 40 3.57 11.62 9.82
CA LYS A 40 4.58 12.56 10.37
C LYS A 40 4.79 13.81 9.50
N HIS A 41 4.38 13.78 8.22
CA HIS A 41 4.64 14.84 7.23
C HIS A 41 3.36 15.40 6.61
N ASN A 42 2.42 15.87 7.44
CA ASN A 42 1.09 16.34 7.01
C ASN A 42 1.06 17.69 6.28
N GLU A 43 2.18 18.43 6.27
CA GLU A 43 2.22 19.81 5.80
C GLU A 43 2.37 19.97 4.28
N LYS A 44 2.74 18.91 3.55
CA LYS A 44 3.03 18.97 2.09
C LYS A 44 2.25 17.96 1.25
N ILE A 45 1.12 17.47 1.74
CA ILE A 45 0.33 16.42 1.09
C ILE A 45 -0.87 17.04 0.36
N ALA A 46 -1.25 16.48 -0.79
CA ALA A 46 -2.55 16.75 -1.42
C ALA A 46 -3.69 16.49 -0.44
N GLU A 47 -4.79 17.26 -0.52
CA GLU A 47 -5.90 17.16 0.45
C GLU A 47 -6.48 15.75 0.53
N ASP A 48 -6.64 15.07 -0.61
CA ASP A 48 -7.18 13.72 -0.70
C ASP A 48 -6.31 12.70 0.03
N SER A 49 -4.98 12.77 -0.15
CA SER A 49 -4.03 11.92 0.58
C SER A 49 -4.00 12.20 2.08
N ARG A 50 -4.29 13.44 2.50
CA ARG A 50 -4.39 13.83 3.91
C ARG A 50 -5.67 13.28 4.55
N LEU A 51 -6.77 13.23 3.81
CA LEU A 51 -8.04 12.63 4.27
C LEU A 51 -7.89 11.12 4.42
N ALA A 52 -7.37 10.43 3.41
CA ALA A 52 -7.11 8.99 3.46
C ALA A 52 -6.19 8.60 4.65
N LEU A 53 -5.21 9.44 5.00
CA LEU A 53 -4.36 9.23 6.18
C LEU A 53 -5.12 9.31 7.51
N LYS A 54 -6.03 10.29 7.65
CA LYS A 54 -6.83 10.45 8.87
C LYS A 54 -7.78 9.27 9.06
N GLU A 55 -8.39 8.82 7.98
CA GLU A 55 -9.35 7.71 8.00
C GLU A 55 -8.66 6.33 8.14
N ASN A 56 -7.41 6.18 7.68
CA ASN A 56 -6.63 4.96 7.89
C ASN A 56 -6.11 4.79 9.33
N ALA A 57 -5.97 5.88 10.10
CA ALA A 57 -5.45 5.81 11.47
C ALA A 57 -6.34 4.98 12.42
N PRO A 58 -7.68 5.11 12.42
CA PRO A 58 -8.58 4.20 13.13
C PRO A 58 -8.40 2.73 12.74
N ILE A 59 -8.26 2.42 11.45
CA ILE A 59 -8.07 1.06 10.94
C ILE A 59 -6.77 0.47 11.47
N ALA A 60 -5.67 1.23 11.41
CA ALA A 60 -4.38 0.82 11.94
C ALA A 60 -4.48 0.48 13.44
N LYS A 61 -5.20 1.30 14.22
CA LYS A 61 -5.44 1.05 15.65
C LYS A 61 -6.29 -0.20 15.88
N LYS A 62 -7.31 -0.45 15.05
CA LYS A 62 -8.18 -1.64 15.11
C LYS A 62 -7.40 -2.94 14.95
N VAL A 63 -6.39 -2.96 14.06
CA VAL A 63 -5.50 -4.11 13.88
C VAL A 63 -4.29 -4.13 14.84
N GLY A 64 -4.19 -3.12 15.71
CA GLY A 64 -3.18 -3.03 16.75
C GLY A 64 -1.80 -2.58 16.27
N GLY A 65 -1.73 -1.74 15.24
CA GLY A 65 -0.47 -1.19 14.74
C GLY A 65 -0.53 0.30 14.41
N THR A 66 0.52 0.79 13.73
CA THR A 66 0.67 2.18 13.30
C THR A 66 0.24 2.34 11.83
N PRO A 67 -0.07 3.58 11.36
CA PRO A 67 -0.35 3.83 9.94
C PRO A 67 0.76 3.34 9.00
N ALA A 68 2.02 3.48 9.43
CA ALA A 68 3.18 2.97 8.69
C ALA A 68 3.14 1.45 8.55
N GLN A 69 2.85 0.75 9.65
CA GLN A 69 2.73 -0.71 9.65
C GLN A 69 1.55 -1.20 8.81
N LEU A 70 0.41 -0.50 8.86
CA LEU A 70 -0.74 -0.80 8.03
C LEU A 70 -0.41 -0.66 6.54
N ALA A 71 0.24 0.44 6.15
CA ALA A 71 0.64 0.68 4.76
C ALA A 71 1.60 -0.39 4.22
N LEU A 72 2.60 -0.79 5.04
CA LEU A 72 3.53 -1.86 4.68
C LEU A 72 2.82 -3.22 4.58
N ALA A 73 1.98 -3.55 5.56
CA ALA A 73 1.23 -4.81 5.58
C ALA A 73 0.26 -4.92 4.39
N TRP A 74 -0.39 -3.81 4.02
CA TRP A 74 -1.25 -3.73 2.83
C TRP A 74 -0.44 -4.00 1.57
N CYS A 75 0.74 -3.38 1.40
CA CYS A 75 1.60 -3.65 0.24
C CYS A 75 2.00 -5.14 0.17
N MET A 76 2.30 -5.77 1.31
CA MET A 76 2.64 -7.20 1.37
C MET A 76 1.46 -8.14 1.02
N LYS A 77 0.22 -7.65 1.07
CA LYS A 77 -0.98 -8.42 0.71
C LYS A 77 -1.32 -8.39 -0.77
N GLN A 78 -0.76 -7.45 -1.51
CA GLN A 78 -1.15 -7.25 -2.91
C GLN A 78 -0.60 -8.37 -3.79
N PRO A 79 -1.38 -8.79 -4.80
CA PRO A 79 -0.95 -9.83 -5.71
C PRO A 79 0.32 -9.39 -6.46
N HIS A 80 1.21 -10.36 -6.73
CA HIS A 80 2.48 -10.16 -7.44
C HIS A 80 3.55 -9.34 -6.70
N ILE A 81 3.31 -8.92 -5.46
CA ILE A 81 4.33 -8.25 -4.64
C ILE A 81 5.07 -9.27 -3.78
N ASP A 82 6.33 -9.54 -4.13
CA ASP A 82 7.18 -10.51 -3.42
C ASP A 82 8.12 -9.81 -2.44
N THR A 83 8.58 -8.62 -2.79
CA THR A 83 9.56 -7.88 -2.00
C THR A 83 9.13 -6.44 -1.83
N VAL A 84 9.08 -5.98 -0.57
CA VAL A 84 8.81 -4.59 -0.22
C VAL A 84 10.11 -3.93 0.24
N ILE A 85 10.64 -3.00 -0.57
CA ILE A 85 11.85 -2.25 -0.24
C ILE A 85 11.46 -1.01 0.56
N THR A 86 11.74 -1.04 1.87
CA THR A 86 11.57 0.11 2.76
C THR A 86 12.91 0.73 3.13
N GLY A 87 12.95 2.05 3.19
CA GLY A 87 14.11 2.83 3.63
C GLY A 87 13.78 3.57 4.92
N VAL A 88 14.75 3.68 5.81
CA VAL A 88 14.60 4.40 7.08
C VAL A 88 15.80 5.29 7.33
N SER A 89 15.60 6.36 8.10
CA SER A 89 16.67 7.28 8.50
C SER A 89 17.23 6.95 9.89
N LYS A 90 16.49 6.17 10.70
CA LYS A 90 16.89 5.76 12.05
C LYS A 90 16.62 4.27 12.28
N PRO A 91 17.45 3.56 13.07
CA PRO A 91 17.27 2.13 13.35
C PRO A 91 15.90 1.77 13.94
N GLU A 92 15.34 2.62 14.82
CA GLU A 92 14.06 2.33 15.50
C GLU A 92 12.89 2.29 14.50
N GLN A 93 12.99 3.04 13.40
CA GLN A 93 12.01 2.99 12.31
C GLN A 93 12.08 1.66 11.55
N MET A 94 13.27 1.03 11.48
CA MET A 94 13.41 -0.29 10.88
C MET A 94 12.64 -1.31 11.71
N GLU A 95 12.82 -1.29 13.03
CA GLU A 95 12.09 -2.16 13.95
C GLU A 95 10.57 -1.93 13.87
N GLU A 96 10.13 -0.67 13.80
CA GLU A 96 8.72 -0.31 13.60
C GLU A 96 8.17 -0.92 12.29
N ASN A 97 8.91 -0.77 11.18
CA ASN A 97 8.53 -1.29 9.87
C ASN A 97 8.46 -2.82 9.84
N LEU A 98 9.41 -3.51 10.49
CA LEU A 98 9.44 -4.99 10.51
C LEU A 98 8.23 -5.58 11.25
N ARG A 99 7.73 -4.90 12.28
CA ARG A 99 6.49 -5.31 12.98
C ARG A 99 5.25 -5.26 12.10
N ALA A 100 5.30 -4.63 10.92
CA ALA A 100 4.21 -4.70 9.94
C ALA A 100 3.86 -6.15 9.54
N MET A 101 4.83 -7.08 9.60
CA MET A 101 4.58 -8.50 9.32
C MET A 101 3.55 -9.12 10.27
N GLU A 102 3.46 -8.63 11.52
CA GLU A 102 2.48 -9.10 12.50
C GLU A 102 1.05 -8.68 12.16
N LEU A 103 0.90 -7.64 11.32
CA LEU A 103 -0.41 -7.17 10.86
C LEU A 103 -0.88 -7.95 9.64
N VAL A 104 0.01 -8.51 8.82
CA VAL A 104 -0.36 -9.18 7.57
C VAL A 104 -1.43 -10.24 7.79
N SER A 105 -1.33 -11.08 8.83
CA SER A 105 -2.37 -12.09 9.12
C SER A 105 -3.70 -11.49 9.62
N LYS A 106 -3.69 -10.26 10.13
CA LYS A 106 -4.87 -9.54 10.66
C LYS A 106 -5.63 -8.73 9.60
N LEU A 107 -5.01 -8.48 8.44
CA LEU A 107 -5.67 -7.85 7.29
C LEU A 107 -6.60 -8.88 6.62
N THR A 108 -7.77 -9.09 7.22
CA THR A 108 -8.83 -9.94 6.67
C THR A 108 -9.46 -9.29 5.43
N PRO A 109 -10.23 -10.03 4.60
CA PRO A 109 -10.92 -9.45 3.45
C PRO A 109 -11.80 -8.25 3.81
N GLU A 110 -12.43 -8.27 5.00
CA GLU A 110 -13.29 -7.19 5.48
C GLU A 110 -12.46 -5.94 5.82
N ILE A 111 -11.30 -6.11 6.46
CA ILE A 111 -10.39 -4.99 6.76
C ILE A 111 -9.78 -4.44 5.47
N LEU A 112 -9.43 -5.31 4.52
CA LEU A 112 -8.93 -4.86 3.21
C LEU A 112 -10.00 -4.05 2.49
N GLN A 113 -11.25 -4.50 2.49
CA GLN A 113 -12.35 -3.74 1.91
C GLN A 113 -12.52 -2.37 2.59
N GLU A 114 -12.48 -2.31 3.93
CA GLU A 114 -12.53 -1.06 4.70
C GLU A 114 -11.41 -0.09 4.29
N ILE A 115 -10.18 -0.61 4.05
CA ILE A 115 -9.06 0.20 3.55
C ILE A 115 -9.34 0.71 2.14
N GLU A 116 -9.84 -0.13 1.23
CA GLU A 116 -10.13 0.26 -0.15
C GLU A 116 -11.23 1.33 -0.22
N GLU A 117 -12.27 1.23 0.61
CA GLU A 117 -13.34 2.23 0.74
C GLU A 117 -12.80 3.59 1.22
N VAL A 118 -11.82 3.57 2.13
CA VAL A 118 -11.14 4.79 2.60
C VAL A 118 -10.21 5.38 1.53
N LEU A 119 -9.50 4.54 0.78
CA LEU A 119 -8.56 5.00 -0.24
C LEU A 119 -9.27 5.56 -1.46
N ASP A 120 -10.41 4.99 -1.85
CA ASP A 120 -11.28 5.38 -2.97
C ASP A 120 -10.50 5.78 -4.23
N ASN A 121 -9.46 5.00 -4.54
CA ASN A 121 -8.50 5.31 -5.61
C ASN A 121 -8.10 4.09 -6.43
N GLN A 122 -8.96 3.06 -6.45
CA GLN A 122 -8.72 1.89 -7.27
C GLN A 122 -8.57 2.29 -8.74
N PRO A 123 -7.49 1.87 -9.42
CA PRO A 123 -7.29 2.22 -10.81
C PRO A 123 -8.42 1.68 -11.69
N THR A 124 -8.96 2.52 -12.57
CA THR A 124 -10.00 2.09 -13.51
C THR A 124 -9.39 1.25 -14.63
N PRO A 125 -9.88 0.03 -14.90
CA PRO A 125 -9.40 -0.78 -16.01
C PRO A 125 -9.52 -0.04 -17.33
N ILE A 126 -8.44 0.03 -18.10
CA ILE A 126 -8.47 0.58 -19.46
C ILE A 126 -9.25 -0.41 -20.32
N PHE A 127 -10.33 0.06 -20.97
CA PHE A 127 -11.08 -0.75 -21.92
C PHE A 127 -10.14 -1.21 -23.04
N ASN A 128 -9.89 -2.52 -23.10
CA ASN A 128 -9.02 -3.11 -24.11
C ASN A 128 -9.88 -3.67 -25.25
N PHE A 129 -9.84 -2.99 -26.40
CA PHE A 129 -10.61 -3.38 -27.59
C PHE A 129 -10.33 -4.82 -28.10
N ARG A 130 -9.23 -5.44 -27.65
CA ARG A 130 -8.83 -6.81 -28.01
C ARG A 130 -9.57 -7.91 -27.24
N ASP A 131 -10.34 -7.55 -26.21
CA ASP A 131 -11.13 -8.49 -25.42
C ASP A 131 -12.60 -8.60 -25.92
N SER A 132 -12.88 -8.11 -27.14
CA SER A 132 -14.20 -8.15 -27.83
C SER A 132 -14.27 -9.22 -28.91
#